data_AF-A0AAU8HUX7-F1
#
_entry.id   AF-A0AAU8HUX7-F1
#
_cell.length_a   1.000
_cell.length_b   1.000
_cell.length_c   1.000
_cell.angle_alpha   90.00
_cell.angle_beta   90.00
_cell.angle_gamma   90.00
#
_symmetry.space_group_name_H-M   'P 1'
#
loop_
_entity.id
_entity.type
_entity.pdbx_description
1 polymer ?
#
loop_
_entity_poly.entity_id
_entity_poly.type
_entity_poly.pdbx_seq_one_letter_code
_entity_poly.pdbx_strand_id
1 'polypeptide(L)'
;MKINNSSLNLSTYSRSLQNLFKGKLPKAAPTQVDKVEDVSSHGLKSNHRVSYTYNKDLKRNIAHVIDNSTGEVVRKRISDAEVDRMLRTKRLMELGDER
;
A
#
# COMPACT_ATOMS: atom_id res chain seq x y z
N MET A 1 -25.95 12.49 3.85
CA MET A 1 -25.29 11.36 4.54
C MET A 1 -26.17 10.97 5.73
N LYS A 2 -26.87 9.82 5.69
CA LYS A 2 -27.74 9.40 6.81
C LYS A 2 -26.89 8.66 7.84
N ILE A 3 -26.75 9.24 9.03
CA ILE A 3 -26.06 8.59 10.15
C ILE A 3 -27.09 7.69 10.83
N ASN A 4 -26.89 6.38 10.77
CA ASN A 4 -27.74 5.41 11.45
C ASN A 4 -27.40 5.44 12.94
N ASN A 5 -28.29 6.04 13.75
CA ASN A 5 -28.23 5.95 15.20
C ASN A 5 -28.75 4.56 15.62
N SER A 6 -27.91 3.53 15.50
CA SER A 6 -28.19 2.26 16.18
C SER A 6 -28.07 2.50 17.69
N SER A 7 -29.18 2.37 18.40
CA SER A 7 -29.23 2.46 19.86
C SER A 7 -28.21 1.52 20.47
N LEU A 8 -27.26 2.05 21.24
CA LEU A 8 -26.28 1.27 21.99
C LEU A 8 -27.05 0.29 22.89
N ASN A 9 -26.92 -1.01 22.62
CA ASN A 9 -27.55 -2.05 23.42
C ASN A 9 -26.91 -2.08 24.81
N LEU A 10 -27.57 -1.49 25.80
CA LEU A 10 -27.07 -1.38 27.18
C LEU A 10 -26.77 -2.76 27.80
N SER A 11 -27.50 -3.78 27.34
CA SER A 11 -27.38 -5.18 27.79
C SER A 11 -26.08 -5.86 27.33
N THR A 12 -25.55 -5.50 26.16
CA THR A 12 -24.26 -6.04 25.70
C THR A 12 -23.09 -5.36 26.40
N TYR A 13 -23.23 -4.08 26.74
CA TYR A 13 -22.25 -3.33 27.52
C TYR A 13 -22.14 -3.82 28.98
N SER A 14 -23.27 -4.05 29.65
CA SER A 14 -23.24 -4.59 31.02
C SER A 14 -22.64 -6.00 31.09
N ARG A 15 -22.89 -6.82 30.06
CA ARG A 15 -22.31 -8.16 29.95
C ARG A 15 -20.80 -8.12 29.68
N SER A 16 -20.31 -7.15 28.90
CA SER A 16 -18.87 -6.99 28.67
C SER A 16 -18.13 -6.56 29.93
N LEU A 17 -18.71 -5.65 30.73
CA LEU A 17 -18.16 -5.24 32.03
C LEU A 17 -18.10 -6.41 33.01
N GLN A 18 -19.15 -7.23 33.10
CA GLN A 18 -19.12 -8.42 33.95
C GLN A 18 -18.03 -9.42 33.53
N ASN A 19 -17.76 -9.56 32.22
CA ASN A 19 -16.70 -10.42 31.73
C ASN A 19 -15.30 -9.86 32.00
N LEU A 20 -15.14 -8.53 31.96
CA LEU A 20 -13.91 -7.81 32.35
C LEU A 20 -13.58 -8.06 33.83
N PHE A 21 -14.55 -7.86 34.73
CA PHE A 21 -14.37 -8.13 36.16
C PHE A 21 -14.06 -9.61 36.47
N LYS A 22 -14.62 -10.54 35.69
CA LYS A 22 -14.36 -11.98 35.84
C LYS A 22 -13.04 -12.43 35.18
N GLY A 23 -12.25 -11.51 34.63
CA GLY A 23 -10.98 -11.81 33.95
C GLY A 23 -11.15 -12.63 32.66
N LYS A 24 -12.39 -12.86 32.21
CA LYS A 24 -12.72 -13.56 30.97
C LYS A 24 -12.79 -12.55 29.83
N LEU A 25 -11.71 -11.80 29.66
CA LEU A 25 -11.54 -11.03 28.45
C LEU A 25 -11.32 -12.04 27.31
N PRO A 26 -12.07 -11.96 26.19
CA PRO A 26 -11.60 -12.63 24.99
C PRO A 26 -10.18 -12.11 24.77
N LYS A 27 -9.20 -13.02 24.67
CA LYS A 27 -7.86 -12.63 24.22
C LYS A 27 -8.11 -11.79 22.99
N ALA A 28 -7.65 -10.54 22.99
CA ALA A 28 -7.54 -9.75 21.78
C ALA A 28 -6.47 -10.45 20.93
N ALA A 29 -6.83 -11.62 20.38
CA ALA A 29 -6.22 -12.07 19.17
C ALA A 29 -6.41 -10.88 18.22
N PRO A 30 -5.35 -10.42 17.53
CA PRO A 30 -5.58 -9.58 16.37
C PRO A 30 -6.48 -10.42 15.45
N THR A 31 -7.78 -10.18 15.48
CA THR A 31 -8.63 -10.56 14.37
C THR A 31 -8.00 -9.82 13.22
N GLN A 32 -7.31 -10.54 12.34
CA GLN A 32 -6.75 -9.97 11.13
C GLN A 32 -7.94 -9.42 10.33
N VAL A 33 -8.27 -8.14 10.57
CA VAL A 33 -9.33 -7.41 9.85
C VAL A 33 -8.74 -6.79 8.59
N ASP A 34 -7.72 -7.42 8.02
CA ASP A 34 -7.37 -7.17 6.65
C ASP A 34 -7.82 -8.39 5.88
N LYS A 35 -9.09 -8.36 5.46
CA LYS A 35 -9.42 -8.89 4.14
C LYS A 35 -8.61 -8.03 3.17
N VAL A 36 -7.33 -8.37 3.00
CA VAL A 36 -6.55 -7.93 1.86
C VAL A 36 -7.18 -8.67 0.68
N GLU A 37 -8.35 -8.20 0.24
CA GLU A 37 -8.85 -8.50 -1.09
C GLU A 37 -7.77 -7.98 -2.03
N ASP A 38 -6.96 -8.94 -2.46
CA ASP A 38 -6.03 -8.88 -3.56
C ASP A 38 -5.21 -7.59 -3.60
N VAL A 39 -4.00 -7.65 -3.04
CA VAL A 39 -2.88 -7.02 -3.75
C VAL A 39 -2.93 -7.65 -5.14
N SER A 40 -3.58 -6.95 -6.06
CA SER A 40 -3.83 -7.31 -7.44
C SER A 40 -2.52 -7.73 -8.10
N SER A 41 -2.15 -8.99 -7.89
CA SER A 41 -1.22 -9.72 -8.71
C SER A 41 -2.06 -10.27 -9.86
N HIS A 42 -2.69 -9.38 -10.61
CA HIS A 42 -2.86 -9.65 -12.02
C HIS A 42 -1.43 -9.80 -12.54
N GLY A 43 -0.97 -11.06 -12.62
CA GLY A 43 0.25 -11.40 -13.34
C GLY A 43 0.21 -10.74 -14.70
N LEU A 44 1.39 -10.56 -15.33
CA LEU A 44 1.48 -10.05 -16.69
C LEU A 44 0.45 -10.79 -17.56
N LYS A 45 -0.67 -10.14 -17.89
CA LYS A 45 -1.61 -10.75 -18.83
C LYS A 45 -0.85 -10.95 -20.13
N SER A 46 -1.19 -11.98 -20.91
CA SER A 46 -0.60 -12.30 -22.21
C SER A 46 -0.26 -11.07 -23.08
N ASN A 47 -1.07 -10.02 -22.98
CA ASN A 47 -0.97 -8.82 -23.79
C ASN A 47 -0.08 -7.71 -23.19
N HIS A 48 0.75 -7.99 -22.18
CA HIS A 48 1.67 -6.99 -21.62
C HIS A 48 3.11 -7.29 -22.00
N ARG A 49 3.88 -6.23 -22.27
CA ARG A 49 5.34 -6.30 -22.41
C ARG A 49 6.03 -5.54 -21.30
N VAL A 50 7.20 -6.04 -20.90
CA VAL A 50 8.11 -5.30 -20.02
C VAL A 50 9.06 -4.50 -20.89
N SER A 51 9.11 -3.19 -20.69
CA SER A 51 10.08 -2.29 -21.31
C SER A 51 11.00 -1.69 -20.26
N TYR A 52 12.26 -1.52 -20.61
CA TYR A 52 13.26 -0.89 -19.76
C TYR A 52 13.61 0.47 -20.35
N THR A 53 13.41 1.52 -19.57
CA THR A 53 13.78 2.89 -19.95
C THR A 53 14.87 3.38 -19.03
N TYR A 54 15.98 3.86 -19.61
CA TYR A 54 17.08 4.42 -18.82
C TYR A 54 16.72 5.83 -18.35
N ASN A 55 16.70 6.03 -17.04
CA ASN A 55 16.56 7.33 -16.42
C ASN A 55 17.97 7.91 -16.19
N LYS A 56 18.30 8.98 -16.92
CA LYS A 56 19.62 9.65 -16.87
C LYS A 56 19.90 10.27 -15.49
N ASP A 57 18.87 10.81 -14.85
CA ASP A 57 19.01 11.51 -13.57
C ASP A 57 19.34 10.54 -12.44
N LEU A 58 18.68 9.38 -12.43
CA LEU A 58 18.99 8.29 -11.50
C LEU A 58 20.18 7.43 -11.96
N LYS A 59 20.68 7.61 -13.19
CA LYS A 59 21.66 6.74 -13.86
C LYS A 59 21.28 5.24 -13.80
N ARG A 60 19.98 4.93 -13.89
CA ARG A 60 19.44 3.56 -13.69
C ARG A 60 18.35 3.22 -14.70
N ASN A 61 18.22 1.93 -15.00
CA ASN A 61 17.11 1.39 -15.79
C ASN A 61 15.85 1.27 -14.92
N ILE A 62 14.74 1.84 -15.39
CA ILE A 62 13.43 1.70 -14.78
C ILE A 62 12.60 0.76 -15.66
N ALA A 63 11.97 -0.23 -15.03
CA ALA A 63 11.09 -1.17 -15.72
C ALA A 63 9.65 -0.64 -15.73
N HIS A 64 9.05 -0.62 -16.91
CA HIS A 64 7.66 -0.29 -17.16
C HIS A 64 6.95 -1.51 -17.75
N VAL A 65 5.74 -1.75 -17.29
CA VAL A 65 4.83 -2.73 -17.89
C VAL A 65 3.87 -1.95 -18.77
N ILE A 66 3.87 -2.28 -20.06
CA ILE A 66 3.08 -1.63 -21.10
C ILE A 66 2.03 -2.62 -21.59
N ASP A 67 0.79 -2.17 -21.75
CA ASP A 67 -0.23 -2.95 -22.45
C ASP A 67 0.03 -2.86 -23.96
N ASN A 68 0.14 -4.00 -24.63
CA ASN A 68 0.39 -4.06 -26.07
C ASN A 68 -0.81 -3.56 -26.89
N SER A 69 -2.02 -3.60 -26.34
CA SER A 69 -3.24 -3.18 -27.04
C SER A 69 -3.40 -1.66 -27.08
N THR A 70 -3.13 -0.97 -25.96
CA THR A 70 -3.25 0.49 -25.86
C THR A 70 -1.92 1.22 -26.03
N GLY A 71 -0.81 0.53 -25.79
CA GLY A 71 0.52 1.15 -25.72
C GLY A 71 0.77 1.93 -24.43
N GLU A 72 -0.18 1.96 -23.50
CA GLU A 72 -0.09 2.74 -22.27
C GLU A 72 0.68 2.00 -21.16
N VAL A 73 1.32 2.76 -20.28
CA VAL A 73 2.04 2.21 -19.12
C VAL A 73 1.04 1.85 -18.04
N VAL A 74 0.75 0.56 -17.91
CA VAL A 74 -0.17 0.02 -16.91
C VAL A 74 0.46 0.00 -15.52
N ARG A 75 1.77 -0.27 -15.44
CA ARG A 75 2.46 -0.36 -14.16
C ARG A 75 3.90 0.07 -14.26
N LYS A 76 4.33 0.90 -13.31
CA LYS A 76 5.74 1.24 -13.12
C LYS A 76 6.29 0.37 -11.98
N ARG A 77 7.47 -0.22 -12.15
CA ARG A 77 8.12 -1.00 -11.08
C ARG A 77 8.51 -0.12 -9.90
N ILE A 78 8.91 1.11 -10.20
CA ILE A 78 9.19 2.18 -9.23
C ILE A 78 8.14 3.26 -9.47
N SER A 79 7.42 3.66 -8.42
CA SER A 79 6.43 4.73 -8.52
C SER A 79 7.10 6.08 -8.78
N ASP A 80 6.40 7.03 -9.39
CA ASP A 80 6.95 8.36 -9.67
C ASP A 80 7.36 9.09 -8.39
N ALA A 81 6.58 8.95 -7.31
CA ALA A 81 6.91 9.50 -6.00
C ALA A 81 8.20 8.89 -5.40
N GLU A 82 8.45 7.62 -5.68
CA GLU A 82 9.66 6.94 -5.22
C GLU A 82 10.89 7.32 -6.05
N VAL A 83 10.73 7.50 -7.36
CA VAL A 83 11.75 8.10 -8.24
C VAL A 83 12.15 9.49 -7.73
N ASP A 84 11.17 10.33 -7.40
CA ASP A 84 11.41 11.67 -6.85
C ASP A 84 12.14 11.63 -5.51
N ARG A 85 11.73 10.72 -4.62
CA ARG A 85 12.41 10.52 -3.33
C ARG A 85 13.87 10.11 -3.56
N MET A 86 14.14 9.19 -4.48
CA MET A 86 15.51 8.77 -4.81
C MET A 86 16.35 9.92 -5.38
N LEU A 87 15.77 10.75 -6.25
CA LEU A 87 16.43 11.93 -6.78
C LEU A 87 16.81 12.92 -5.68
N ARG A 88 15.90 13.17 -4.73
CA ARG A 88 16.19 14.05 -3.59
C ARG A 88 17.32 13.50 -2.72
N THR A 89 17.31 12.20 -2.41
CA THR A 89 18.38 11.57 -1.62
C THR A 89 19.72 11.65 -2.33
N LYS A 90 19.75 11.40 -3.64
CA LYS A 90 20.98 11.50 -4.44
C LYS A 90 21.56 12.90 -4.42
N ARG A 91 20.74 13.94 -4.65
CA ARG A 91 21.17 15.34 -4.57
C ARG A 91 21.68 15.72 -3.18
N LEU A 92 21.06 15.20 -2.13
CA LEU A 92 21.51 15.44 -0.75
C LEU A 92 22.90 14.83 -0.50
N MET A 93 23.14 13.62 -1.01
CA MET A 93 24.45 12.97 -0.91
C MET A 93 25.52 13.75 -1.69
N GLU A 94 25.22 14.14 -2.93
CA GLU A 94 26.13 14.95 -3.77
C GLU A 94 26.49 16.28 -3.10
N LEU A 95 25.54 16.95 -2.43
CA LEU A 95 25.80 18.18 -1.66
C LEU A 95 26.68 17.94 -0.41
N GLY A 96 26.62 16.73 0.16
CA GLY A 96 27.43 16.34 1.31
C GLY A 96 28.87 16.00 0.95
N ASP A 97 29.11 15.51 -0.27
CA ASP A 97 30.43 15.11 -0.78
C ASP A 97 31.25 16.30 -1.33
N GLU A 98 30.65 17.47 -1.56
CA GLU A 98 31.35 18.70 -1.98
C GLU A 98 32.01 19.48 -0.82
N ARG A 99 32.26 18.84 0.34
CA ARG A 99 33.00 19.39 1.49
C ARG A 99 34.25 18.57 1.78
#